data_AF-A0A9X1B655-F1
#
_entry.id   AF-A0A9X1B655-F1
#
_cell.length_a   1.000
_cell.length_b   1.000
_cell.length_c   1.000
_cell.angle_alpha   90.00
_cell.angle_beta   90.00
_cell.angle_gamma   90.00
#
_symmetry.space_group_name_H-M   'P 1'
#
loop_
_entity.id
_entity.type
_entity.pdbx_description
1 polymer ?
#
loop_
_entity_poly.entity_id
_entity_poly.type
_entity_poly.pdbx_seq_one_letter_code
_entity_poly.pdbx_strand_id
1 'polypeptide(L)'
;MTDLAPLIDLPSLRARYEGFLLDAYGVLVDRERALPGAAALLEELERTGCPWRVLTNAASRLPEELSETFASLGLSIPAERILTSGSLLAEPQVSGDLRGIRALVLGPAGARRYAERAGIIPVPFEDALEAEALIIADQQDLRWPEHMDLAASLLLHRLDAGLPLRLLLCNPDLIYPVAPGRVGLTAGALAAMLEAIIRERWPDQGIGFVRLGKPAPALFEIARRQLGVTRLVMLGDQLATDIAGAKAAGIDAVLVGTGLAPASGRAATAVRPTWVLPSLEVESSPAAADRASAPTST
;
A
#
# COMPACT_ATOMS: atom_id res chain seq x y z
N MET A 1 21.19 18.98 -16.62
CA MET A 1 20.34 18.18 -17.52
C MET A 1 19.53 17.27 -16.62
N THR A 2 18.23 17.52 -16.52
CA THR A 2 17.38 16.98 -15.45
C THR A 2 17.19 15.48 -15.66
N ASP A 3 17.81 14.72 -14.76
CA ASP A 3 17.98 13.26 -14.77
C ASP A 3 16.69 12.56 -14.34
N LEU A 4 15.64 12.64 -15.16
CA LEU A 4 14.37 11.95 -14.96
C LEU A 4 14.44 10.54 -15.52
N ALA A 5 13.83 9.57 -14.83
CA ALA A 5 13.73 8.20 -15.32
C ALA A 5 13.02 8.16 -16.69
N PRO A 6 13.41 7.23 -17.58
CA PRO A 6 12.88 7.17 -18.93
C PRO A 6 11.37 6.91 -18.96
N LEU A 7 10.69 7.52 -19.93
CA LEU A 7 9.27 7.26 -20.21
C LEU A 7 9.10 5.87 -20.83
N ILE A 8 7.98 5.23 -20.54
CA ILE A 8 7.57 3.97 -21.15
C ILE A 8 6.05 3.94 -21.40
N ASP A 9 5.60 3.14 -22.36
CA ASP A 9 4.19 2.86 -22.61
C ASP A 9 3.78 1.44 -22.13
N LEU A 10 2.48 1.20 -22.00
CA LEU A 10 1.94 -0.10 -21.55
C LEU A 10 2.33 -1.28 -22.47
N PRO A 11 2.27 -1.17 -23.81
CA PRO A 11 2.76 -2.24 -24.70
C PRO A 11 4.23 -2.61 -24.46
N SER A 12 5.10 -1.61 -24.29
CA SER A 12 6.52 -1.78 -24.03
C SER A 12 6.81 -2.39 -22.67
N LEU A 13 6.01 -2.07 -21.65
CA LEU A 13 6.08 -2.71 -20.34
C LEU A 13 5.75 -4.19 -20.44
N ARG A 14 4.63 -4.54 -21.07
CA ARG A 14 4.20 -5.93 -21.26
C ARG A 14 5.18 -6.77 -22.08
N ALA A 15 5.89 -6.17 -23.03
CA ALA A 15 6.95 -6.86 -23.77
C ALA A 15 8.19 -7.17 -22.90
N ARG A 16 8.41 -6.41 -21.81
CA ARG A 16 9.59 -6.49 -20.94
C ARG A 16 9.36 -7.34 -19.69
N TYR A 17 8.14 -7.40 -19.19
CA TYR A 17 7.80 -8.02 -17.91
C TYR A 17 6.79 -9.15 -18.07
N GLU A 18 6.97 -10.19 -17.26
CA GLU A 18 6.14 -11.39 -17.25
C GLU A 18 4.97 -11.28 -16.29
N GLY A 19 5.03 -10.39 -15.30
CA GLY A 19 3.94 -10.16 -14.36
C GLY A 19 3.96 -8.78 -13.71
N PHE A 20 2.78 -8.39 -13.22
CA PHE A 20 2.49 -7.03 -12.77
C PHE A 20 2.04 -7.00 -11.31
N LEU A 21 2.68 -6.16 -10.52
CA LEU A 21 2.21 -5.75 -9.21
C LEU A 21 1.61 -4.35 -9.36
N LEU A 22 0.41 -4.14 -8.84
CA LEU A 22 -0.35 -2.91 -9.05
C LEU A 22 -0.70 -2.32 -7.69
N ASP A 23 -0.35 -1.06 -7.43
CA ASP A 23 -1.01 -0.35 -6.34
C ASP A 23 -2.51 -0.15 -6.65
N ALA A 24 -3.33 0.01 -5.62
CA ALA A 24 -4.76 0.25 -5.79
C ALA A 24 -5.08 1.74 -5.93
N TYR A 25 -4.77 2.54 -4.91
CA TYR A 25 -5.29 3.90 -4.77
C TYR A 25 -4.32 4.91 -5.37
N GLY A 26 -4.76 5.61 -6.40
CA GLY A 26 -3.89 6.50 -7.18
C GLY A 26 -3.29 5.82 -8.40
N VAL A 27 -3.52 4.52 -8.61
CA VAL A 27 -3.14 3.77 -9.82
C VAL A 27 -4.36 3.15 -10.51
N LEU A 28 -5.15 2.34 -9.81
CA LEU A 28 -6.30 1.65 -10.38
C LEU A 28 -7.62 2.36 -10.08
N VAL A 29 -7.76 2.91 -8.87
CA VAL A 29 -8.96 3.59 -8.40
C VAL A 29 -8.59 4.85 -7.62
N ASP A 30 -9.51 5.80 -7.55
CA ASP A 30 -9.52 6.86 -6.55
C ASP A 30 -10.66 6.60 -5.53
N ARG A 31 -11.11 7.65 -4.82
CA ARG A 31 -12.18 7.51 -3.82
C ARG A 31 -13.58 7.46 -4.41
N GLU A 32 -13.73 7.84 -5.68
CA GLU A 32 -15.01 8.05 -6.35
C GLU A 32 -15.21 7.09 -7.52
N ARG A 33 -14.13 6.64 -8.17
CA ARG A 33 -14.21 5.81 -9.38
C ARG A 33 -12.93 5.04 -9.69
N ALA A 34 -13.05 4.10 -10.62
CA ALA A 34 -11.93 3.55 -11.36
C ALA A 34 -11.20 4.64 -12.15
N LEU A 35 -9.87 4.62 -12.11
CA LEU A 35 -9.06 5.55 -12.90
C LEU A 35 -9.09 5.16 -14.37
N PRO A 36 -9.05 6.13 -15.29
CA PRO A 36 -9.02 5.85 -16.72
C PRO A 36 -7.89 4.89 -17.11
N GLY A 37 -8.21 3.93 -17.99
CA GLY A 37 -7.27 2.89 -18.43
C GLY A 37 -7.08 1.71 -17.48
N ALA A 38 -7.52 1.80 -16.21
CA ALA A 38 -7.37 0.70 -15.24
C ALA A 38 -8.11 -0.58 -15.67
N ALA A 39 -9.38 -0.45 -16.07
CA ALA A 39 -10.17 -1.59 -16.54
C ALA A 39 -9.56 -2.23 -17.80
N ALA A 40 -9.18 -1.42 -18.78
CA ALA A 40 -8.55 -1.89 -20.01
C ALA A 40 -7.21 -2.60 -19.75
N LEU A 41 -6.40 -2.10 -18.81
CA LEU A 41 -5.17 -2.78 -18.39
C LEU A 41 -5.47 -4.16 -17.79
N LEU A 42 -6.39 -4.26 -16.83
CA LEU A 42 -6.72 -5.53 -16.19
C LEU A 42 -7.32 -6.54 -17.18
N GLU A 43 -8.24 -6.11 -18.04
CA GLU A 43 -8.82 -6.94 -19.10
C GLU A 43 -7.73 -7.48 -20.03
N GLU A 44 -6.78 -6.64 -20.42
CA GLU A 44 -5.70 -7.01 -21.31
C GLU A 44 -4.69 -7.96 -20.65
N LEU A 45 -4.41 -7.80 -19.35
CA LEU A 45 -3.60 -8.74 -18.57
C LEU A 45 -4.28 -10.11 -18.46
N GLU A 46 -5.59 -10.14 -18.18
CA GLU A 46 -6.37 -11.38 -18.15
C GLU A 46 -6.43 -12.05 -19.53
N ARG A 47 -6.74 -11.29 -20.59
CA ARG A 47 -6.83 -11.79 -21.96
C ARG A 47 -5.52 -12.42 -22.45
N THR A 48 -4.37 -11.91 -21.99
CA THR A 48 -3.05 -12.43 -22.35
C THR A 48 -2.51 -13.49 -21.40
N GLY A 49 -3.25 -13.81 -20.32
CA GLY A 49 -2.78 -14.71 -19.28
C GLY A 49 -1.56 -14.19 -18.52
N CYS A 50 -1.32 -12.88 -18.53
CA CYS A 50 -0.22 -12.26 -17.83
C CYS A 50 -0.53 -12.21 -16.32
N PRO A 51 0.26 -12.87 -15.45
CA PRO A 51 0.00 -12.88 -14.01
C PRO A 51 0.10 -11.48 -13.39
N TRP A 52 -0.90 -11.13 -12.58
CA TRP A 52 -0.90 -9.87 -11.84
C TRP A 52 -1.54 -9.99 -10.45
N ARG A 53 -1.19 -9.05 -9.56
CA ARG A 53 -1.81 -8.85 -8.24
C ARG A 53 -1.84 -7.37 -7.85
N VAL A 54 -2.84 -7.02 -7.07
CA VAL A 54 -2.91 -5.74 -6.35
C VAL A 54 -2.14 -5.85 -5.04
N LEU A 55 -1.27 -4.88 -4.76
CA LEU A 55 -0.56 -4.72 -3.49
C LEU A 55 -0.94 -3.37 -2.89
N THR A 56 -1.64 -3.37 -1.77
CA THR A 56 -2.10 -2.13 -1.13
C THR A 56 -1.77 -2.08 0.37
N ASN A 57 -1.45 -0.90 0.88
CA ASN A 57 -1.26 -0.65 2.32
C ASN A 57 -2.61 -0.53 3.09
N ALA A 58 -3.67 -1.17 2.59
CA ALA A 58 -4.97 -1.18 3.24
C ALA A 58 -4.99 -2.17 4.41
N ALA A 59 -5.53 -1.73 5.55
CA ALA A 59 -5.81 -2.61 6.69
C ALA A 59 -7.16 -2.31 7.36
N SER A 60 -7.97 -1.44 6.76
CA SER A 60 -9.33 -1.12 7.21
C SER A 60 -10.40 -2.08 6.71
N ARG A 61 -10.16 -2.74 5.58
CA ARG A 61 -11.11 -3.66 4.91
C ARG A 61 -10.42 -4.92 4.46
N LEU A 62 -11.14 -6.04 4.55
CA LEU A 62 -10.68 -7.35 4.09
C LEU A 62 -10.61 -7.39 2.55
N PRO A 63 -9.86 -8.33 1.94
CA PRO A 63 -9.77 -8.42 0.48
C PRO A 63 -11.13 -8.58 -0.21
N GLU A 64 -12.07 -9.28 0.42
CA GLU A 64 -13.42 -9.49 -0.13
C GLU A 64 -14.22 -8.19 -0.16
N GLU A 65 -14.10 -7.37 0.88
CA GLU A 65 -14.76 -6.06 0.97
C GLU A 65 -14.11 -5.02 0.06
N LEU A 66 -12.79 -5.11 -0.13
CA LEU A 66 -12.09 -4.29 -1.12
C LEU A 66 -12.51 -4.66 -2.54
N SER A 67 -12.69 -5.93 -2.85
CA SER A 67 -13.22 -6.39 -4.13
C SER A 67 -14.62 -5.79 -4.39
N GLU A 68 -15.53 -5.87 -3.42
CA GLU A 68 -16.85 -5.23 -3.51
C GLU A 68 -16.75 -3.71 -3.67
N THR A 69 -15.85 -3.07 -2.93
CA THR A 69 -15.60 -1.63 -3.04
C THR A 69 -15.13 -1.27 -4.45
N PHE A 70 -14.13 -1.96 -4.99
CA PHE A 70 -13.63 -1.69 -6.34
C PHE A 70 -14.70 -1.92 -7.40
N ALA A 71 -15.53 -2.96 -7.24
CA ALA A 71 -16.65 -3.21 -8.14
C ALA A 71 -17.65 -2.03 -8.14
N SER A 72 -17.96 -1.48 -6.96
CA SER A 72 -18.83 -0.29 -6.85
C SER A 72 -18.24 0.97 -7.48
N LEU A 73 -16.91 1.05 -7.60
CA LEU A 73 -16.18 2.12 -8.27
C LEU A 73 -16.03 1.87 -9.79
N GLY A 74 -16.56 0.76 -10.31
CA GLY A 74 -16.50 0.41 -11.73
C GLY A 74 -15.31 -0.44 -12.14
N LEU A 75 -14.61 -1.08 -11.19
CA LEU A 75 -13.45 -1.94 -11.46
C LEU A 75 -13.61 -3.32 -10.81
N SER A 76 -13.78 -4.37 -11.63
CA SER A 76 -13.90 -5.74 -11.12
C SER A 76 -12.52 -6.33 -10.83
N ILE A 77 -12.19 -6.49 -9.55
CA ILE A 77 -10.96 -7.16 -9.09
C ILE A 77 -11.37 -8.28 -8.12
N PRO A 78 -11.09 -9.56 -8.42
CA PRO A 78 -11.34 -10.65 -7.50
C PRO A 78 -10.53 -10.51 -6.20
N ALA A 79 -11.10 -10.92 -5.08
CA ALA A 79 -10.45 -10.84 -3.76
C ALA A 79 -9.10 -11.57 -3.73
N GLU A 80 -8.98 -12.68 -4.47
CA GLU A 80 -7.76 -13.49 -4.58
C GLU A 80 -6.61 -12.72 -5.25
N ARG A 81 -6.92 -11.71 -6.07
CA ARG A 81 -5.90 -10.84 -6.69
C ARG A 81 -5.39 -9.76 -5.74
N ILE A 82 -6.00 -9.57 -4.56
CA ILE A 82 -5.70 -8.46 -3.65
C ILE A 82 -4.84 -8.95 -2.48
N LEU A 83 -3.65 -8.37 -2.35
CA LEU A 83 -2.78 -8.51 -1.19
C LEU A 83 -2.75 -7.20 -0.41
N THR A 84 -3.02 -7.29 0.87
CA THR A 84 -3.14 -6.13 1.76
C THR A 84 -2.09 -6.19 2.85
N SER A 85 -1.62 -5.04 3.33
CA SER A 85 -0.73 -5.02 4.49
C SER A 85 -1.39 -5.59 5.75
N GLY A 86 -2.71 -5.45 5.90
CA GLY A 86 -3.46 -6.08 6.98
C GLY A 86 -3.36 -7.61 6.99
N SER A 87 -3.24 -8.26 5.82
CA SER A 87 -3.09 -9.72 5.72
C SER A 87 -1.78 -10.23 6.34
N LEU A 88 -0.75 -9.39 6.44
CA LEU A 88 0.53 -9.76 7.02
C LEU A 88 0.49 -9.95 8.54
N LEU A 89 -0.60 -9.53 9.22
CA LEU A 89 -0.80 -9.90 10.62
C LEU A 89 -0.82 -11.42 10.80
N ALA A 90 -1.33 -12.16 9.81
CA ALA A 90 -1.43 -13.61 9.81
C ALA A 90 -0.17 -14.31 9.27
N GLU A 91 0.90 -13.58 8.94
CA GLU A 91 2.15 -14.13 8.39
C GLU A 91 3.24 -14.15 9.47
N PRO A 92 3.48 -15.28 10.18
CA PRO A 92 4.32 -15.30 11.38
C PRO A 92 5.79 -14.98 11.10
N GLN A 93 6.25 -15.16 9.85
CA GLN A 93 7.60 -14.77 9.43
C GLN A 93 7.78 -13.24 9.38
N VAL A 94 6.69 -12.48 9.36
CA VAL A 94 6.69 -11.02 9.26
C VAL A 94 6.25 -10.39 10.59
N SER A 95 5.11 -10.82 11.12
CA SER A 95 4.50 -10.24 12.33
C SER A 95 4.91 -10.93 13.64
N GLY A 96 5.55 -12.10 13.56
CA GLY A 96 5.72 -13.02 14.68
C GLY A 96 4.46 -13.88 14.92
N ASP A 97 4.55 -14.88 15.80
CA ASP A 97 3.35 -15.64 16.19
C ASP A 97 2.51 -14.78 17.15
N LEU A 98 1.34 -14.34 16.67
CA LEU A 98 0.39 -13.49 17.41
C LEU A 98 -0.84 -14.27 17.89
N ARG A 99 -0.88 -15.60 17.73
CA ARG A 99 -2.03 -16.40 18.12
C ARG A 99 -2.25 -16.37 19.64
N GLY A 100 -3.48 -16.10 20.05
CA GLY A 100 -3.88 -15.98 21.45
C GLY A 100 -3.47 -14.66 22.11
N ILE A 101 -2.73 -13.79 21.43
CA ILE A 101 -2.31 -12.49 21.96
C ILE A 101 -3.52 -11.57 22.09
N ARG A 102 -3.69 -10.95 23.25
CA ARG A 102 -4.69 -9.88 23.46
C ARG A 102 -4.17 -8.58 22.87
N ALA A 103 -4.91 -7.94 21.96
CA ALA A 103 -4.42 -6.75 21.27
C ALA A 103 -5.41 -5.58 21.31
N LEU A 104 -4.90 -4.39 21.58
CA LEU A 104 -5.60 -3.15 21.30
C LEU A 104 -5.43 -2.84 19.81
N VAL A 105 -6.52 -2.92 19.06
CA VAL A 105 -6.53 -2.66 17.61
C VAL A 105 -7.13 -1.28 17.35
N LEU A 106 -6.30 -0.36 16.84
CA LEU A 106 -6.73 0.94 16.35
C LEU A 106 -7.10 0.82 14.86
N GLY A 107 -8.39 0.93 14.60
CA GLY A 107 -8.97 0.92 13.25
C GLY A 107 -10.42 0.45 13.24
N PRO A 108 -11.05 0.42 12.05
CA PRO A 108 -12.44 0.04 11.87
C PRO A 108 -12.66 -1.47 12.04
N ALA A 109 -13.90 -1.94 11.90
CA ALA A 109 -14.27 -3.34 12.07
C ALA A 109 -13.43 -4.31 11.19
N GLY A 110 -13.04 -3.90 9.98
CA GLY A 110 -12.18 -4.74 9.13
C GLY A 110 -10.77 -4.94 9.67
N ALA A 111 -10.22 -3.96 10.38
CA ALA A 111 -8.95 -4.12 11.08
C ALA A 111 -9.04 -5.17 12.20
N ARG A 112 -10.15 -5.16 12.96
CA ARG A 112 -10.41 -6.18 14.00
C ARG A 112 -10.53 -7.57 13.41
N ARG A 113 -11.22 -7.72 12.27
CA ARG A 113 -11.31 -9.01 11.58
C ARG A 113 -9.98 -9.50 11.01
N TYR A 114 -9.08 -8.63 10.56
CA TYR A 114 -7.71 -9.06 10.22
C TYR A 114 -6.99 -9.65 11.43
N ALA A 115 -7.10 -8.99 12.59
CA ALA A 115 -6.51 -9.49 13.82
C ALA A 115 -7.11 -10.86 14.21
N GLU A 116 -8.43 -11.00 14.16
CA GLU A 116 -9.12 -12.28 14.41
C GLU A 116 -8.68 -13.39 13.44
N ARG A 117 -8.54 -13.08 12.14
CA ARG A 117 -8.02 -14.02 11.13
C ARG A 117 -6.58 -14.46 11.42
N ALA A 118 -5.79 -13.61 12.07
CA ALA A 118 -4.43 -13.93 12.54
C ALA A 118 -4.42 -14.71 13.87
N GLY A 119 -5.59 -15.01 14.45
CA GLY A 119 -5.72 -15.67 15.75
C GLY A 119 -5.47 -14.76 16.95
N ILE A 120 -5.45 -13.45 16.74
CA ILE A 120 -5.34 -12.42 17.78
C ILE A 120 -6.70 -12.26 18.45
N ILE A 121 -6.71 -11.88 19.72
CA ILE A 121 -7.93 -11.58 20.49
C ILE A 121 -8.03 -10.05 20.64
N PRO A 122 -8.81 -9.34 19.80
CA PRO A 122 -8.98 -7.89 19.97
C PRO A 122 -9.66 -7.60 21.30
N VAL A 123 -9.09 -6.70 22.09
CA VAL A 123 -9.74 -6.22 23.33
C VAL A 123 -10.63 -5.02 23.01
N PRO A 124 -11.70 -4.80 23.79
CA PRO A 124 -12.44 -3.56 23.73
C PRO A 124 -11.62 -2.40 24.32
N PHE A 125 -11.99 -1.15 24.03
CA PHE A 125 -11.19 0.02 24.42
C PHE A 125 -11.15 0.23 25.94
N GLU A 126 -12.20 -0.15 26.65
CA GLU A 126 -12.29 -0.15 28.11
C GLU A 126 -11.26 -1.06 28.78
N ASP A 127 -10.85 -2.14 28.11
CA ASP A 127 -9.87 -3.12 28.60
C ASP A 127 -8.48 -2.90 27.96
N ALA A 128 -8.23 -1.71 27.39
CA ALA A 128 -7.03 -1.41 26.61
C ALA A 128 -5.72 -1.77 27.33
N LEU A 129 -5.64 -1.56 28.64
CA LEU A 129 -4.43 -1.82 29.44
C LEU A 129 -4.12 -3.31 29.62
N GLU A 130 -5.09 -4.18 29.38
CA GLU A 130 -4.90 -5.63 29.40
C GLU A 130 -4.25 -6.17 28.12
N ALA A 131 -4.12 -5.34 27.08
CA ALA A 131 -3.53 -5.75 25.81
C ALA A 131 -2.01 -6.00 25.89
N GLU A 132 -1.56 -7.06 25.24
CA GLU A 132 -0.15 -7.44 25.08
C GLU A 132 0.42 -7.00 23.72
N ALA A 133 -0.43 -6.48 22.85
CA ALA A 133 -0.07 -5.88 21.58
C ALA A 133 -0.86 -4.58 21.34
N LEU A 134 -0.21 -3.61 20.71
CA LEU A 134 -0.82 -2.43 20.10
C LEU A 134 -0.69 -2.56 18.59
N ILE A 135 -1.83 -2.61 17.90
CA ILE A 135 -1.90 -2.71 16.44
C ILE A 135 -2.54 -1.45 15.91
N ILE A 136 -1.80 -0.68 15.11
CA ILE A 136 -2.33 0.48 14.40
C ILE A 136 -2.58 0.07 12.96
N ALA A 137 -3.84 -0.17 12.64
CA ALA A 137 -4.25 -0.65 11.32
C ALA A 137 -4.65 0.51 10.40
N ASP A 138 -5.54 1.38 10.89
CA ASP A 138 -6.09 2.50 10.13
C ASP A 138 -6.57 3.59 11.11
N GLN A 139 -6.63 4.84 10.63
CA GLN A 139 -7.08 5.99 11.39
C GLN A 139 -8.62 6.14 11.45
N GLN A 140 -9.36 5.44 10.60
CA GLN A 140 -10.81 5.50 10.55
C GLN A 140 -11.45 4.99 11.84
N ASP A 141 -12.59 5.59 12.18
CA ASP A 141 -13.42 5.30 13.36
C ASP A 141 -12.71 5.51 14.72
N LEU A 142 -11.52 6.13 14.71
CA LEU A 142 -10.86 6.53 15.95
C LEU A 142 -11.48 7.80 16.52
N ARG A 143 -11.76 7.77 17.82
CA ARG A 143 -12.15 8.96 18.59
C ARG A 143 -10.89 9.65 19.09
N TRP A 144 -10.77 10.92 18.72
CA TRP A 144 -9.65 11.75 19.10
C TRP A 144 -10.06 12.71 20.23
N PRO A 145 -9.23 12.83 21.30
CA PRO A 145 -7.93 12.18 21.51
C PRO A 145 -7.99 10.80 22.18
N GLU A 146 -9.18 10.36 22.59
CA GLU A 146 -9.35 9.30 23.59
C GLU A 146 -8.67 7.97 23.23
N HIS A 147 -8.79 7.52 21.97
CA HIS A 147 -8.18 6.26 21.56
C HIS A 147 -6.66 6.33 21.47
N MET A 148 -6.10 7.52 21.22
CA MET A 148 -4.66 7.73 21.24
C MET A 148 -4.13 7.85 22.67
N ASP A 149 -4.90 8.46 23.57
CA ASP A 149 -4.58 8.49 25.00
C ASP A 149 -4.53 7.07 25.59
N LEU A 150 -5.45 6.19 25.18
CA LEU A 150 -5.42 4.77 25.56
C LEU A 150 -4.18 4.04 25.01
N ALA A 151 -3.82 4.28 23.75
CA ALA A 151 -2.63 3.68 23.15
C ALA A 151 -1.34 4.14 23.84
N ALA A 152 -1.23 5.43 24.15
CA ALA A 152 -0.13 5.97 24.95
C ALA A 152 -0.12 5.37 26.36
N SER A 153 -1.28 5.31 27.03
CA SER A 153 -1.40 4.73 28.37
C SER A 153 -0.98 3.26 28.40
N LEU A 154 -1.36 2.46 27.41
CA LEU A 154 -0.92 1.08 27.25
C LEU A 154 0.60 0.97 27.09
N LEU A 155 1.21 1.80 26.23
CA LEU A 155 2.65 1.87 26.05
C LEU A 155 3.36 2.13 27.38
N LEU A 156 2.96 3.17 28.10
CA LEU A 156 3.54 3.54 29.38
C LEU A 156 3.35 2.43 30.42
N HIS A 157 2.14 1.91 30.55
CA HIS A 157 1.80 0.87 31.52
C HIS A 157 2.66 -0.38 31.37
N ARG A 158 2.80 -0.91 30.14
CA ARG A 158 3.57 -2.13 29.90
C ARG A 158 5.08 -1.89 29.99
N LEU A 159 5.57 -0.83 29.34
CA LEU A 159 7.01 -0.58 29.24
C LEU A 159 7.63 -0.15 30.58
N ASP A 160 6.92 0.62 31.41
CA ASP A 160 7.39 0.96 32.77
C ASP A 160 7.48 -0.26 33.68
N ALA A 161 6.57 -1.22 33.50
CA ALA A 161 6.56 -2.48 34.24
C ALA A 161 7.58 -3.50 33.70
N GLY A 162 8.31 -3.18 32.63
CA GLY A 162 9.20 -4.13 31.95
C GLY A 162 8.46 -5.30 31.30
N LEU A 163 7.16 -5.16 31.06
CA LEU A 163 6.33 -6.19 30.44
C LEU A 163 6.46 -6.14 28.91
N PRO A 164 6.43 -7.30 28.22
CA PRO A 164 6.47 -7.32 26.77
C PRO A 164 5.24 -6.64 26.17
N LEU A 165 5.46 -5.86 25.11
CA LEU A 165 4.43 -5.24 24.30
C LEU A 165 4.81 -5.36 22.83
N ARG A 166 3.94 -5.97 22.02
CA ARG A 166 4.12 -6.04 20.56
C ARG A 166 3.56 -4.78 19.92
N LEU A 167 4.33 -4.13 19.05
CA LEU A 167 3.92 -2.93 18.34
C LEU A 167 3.86 -3.23 16.85
N LEU A 168 2.67 -3.18 16.25
CA LEU A 168 2.48 -3.47 14.82
C LEU A 168 1.78 -2.32 14.11
N LEU A 169 2.30 -1.95 12.94
CA LEU A 169 1.78 -0.89 12.09
C LEU A 169 1.42 -1.48 10.73
N CYS A 170 0.13 -1.53 10.41
CA CYS A 170 -0.33 -2.14 9.16
C CYS A 170 -0.23 -1.18 7.99
N ASN A 171 -0.50 0.11 8.18
CA ASN A 171 -0.35 1.12 7.12
C ASN A 171 0.78 2.11 7.49
N PRO A 172 1.99 1.96 6.93
CA PRO A 172 3.14 2.81 7.25
C PRO A 172 3.12 4.19 6.58
N ASP A 173 2.19 4.45 5.64
CA ASP A 173 2.06 5.76 5.00
C ASP A 173 1.82 6.81 6.09
N LEU A 174 2.27 8.05 5.86
CA LEU A 174 2.06 9.17 6.81
C LEU A 174 0.86 10.03 6.44
N ILE A 175 0.58 10.13 5.15
CA ILE A 175 -0.48 10.95 4.60
C ILE A 175 -1.15 10.26 3.43
N TYR A 176 -2.38 10.66 3.13
CA TYR A 176 -3.09 10.25 1.94
C TYR A 176 -3.83 11.44 1.30
N PRO A 177 -4.06 11.41 -0.03
CA PRO A 177 -4.82 12.46 -0.69
C PRO A 177 -6.29 12.40 -0.28
N VAL A 178 -6.82 13.54 0.17
CA VAL A 178 -8.25 13.69 0.43
C VAL A 178 -8.87 14.37 -0.77
N ALA A 179 -8.47 15.60 -1.07
CA ALA A 179 -9.00 16.37 -2.20
C ALA A 179 -7.85 17.15 -2.85
N PRO A 180 -8.07 17.80 -4.01
CA PRO A 180 -7.06 18.70 -4.57
C PRO A 180 -6.53 19.68 -3.51
N GLY A 181 -5.23 19.66 -3.27
CA GLY A 181 -4.56 20.51 -2.27
C GLY A 181 -4.81 20.13 -0.80
N ARG A 182 -5.49 19.02 -0.50
CA ARG A 182 -5.78 18.56 0.87
C ARG A 182 -5.31 17.14 1.12
N VAL A 183 -4.57 16.95 2.20
CA VAL A 183 -4.10 15.64 2.67
C VAL A 183 -4.69 15.32 4.04
N GLY A 184 -4.86 14.03 4.32
CA GLY A 184 -5.22 13.50 5.63
C GLY A 184 -4.05 12.73 6.25
N LEU A 185 -4.08 12.55 7.57
CA LEU A 185 -3.12 11.69 8.27
C LEU A 185 -3.57 10.23 8.18
N THR A 186 -2.60 9.32 8.10
CA THR A 186 -2.82 7.87 8.13
C THR A 186 -2.29 7.23 9.42
N ALA A 187 -2.49 5.93 9.58
CA ALA A 187 -1.96 5.14 10.70
C ALA A 187 -0.46 5.37 10.98
N GLY A 188 0.38 5.55 9.94
CA GLY A 188 1.81 5.80 10.14
C GLY A 188 2.11 7.12 10.84
N ALA A 189 1.28 8.16 10.65
CA ALA A 189 1.43 9.40 11.42
C ALA A 189 1.04 9.21 12.89
N LEU A 190 0.02 8.40 13.18
CA LEU A 190 -0.35 8.05 14.56
C LEU A 190 0.76 7.25 15.24
N ALA A 191 1.35 6.28 14.54
CA ALA A 191 2.51 5.53 15.03
C ALA A 191 3.69 6.45 15.31
N ALA A 192 3.97 7.42 14.43
CA ALA A 192 5.06 8.38 14.62
C ALA A 192 4.89 9.23 15.90
N MET A 193 3.66 9.59 16.27
CA MET A 193 3.37 10.28 17.53
C MET A 193 3.76 9.41 18.74
N LEU A 194 3.41 8.13 18.72
CA LEU A 194 3.75 7.19 19.79
C LEU A 194 5.25 6.84 19.82
N GLU A 195 5.89 6.71 18.65
CA GLU A 195 7.34 6.53 18.53
C GLU A 195 8.12 7.74 19.08
N ALA A 196 7.58 8.95 19.01
CA ALA A 196 8.17 10.12 19.65
C ALA A 196 8.18 9.99 21.18
N ILE A 197 7.08 9.50 21.77
CA ILE A 197 7.00 9.20 23.22
C ILE A 197 8.02 8.12 23.59
N ILE A 198 8.09 7.05 22.80
CA ILE A 198 9.02 5.93 23.04
C ILE A 198 10.47 6.43 23.03
N ARG A 199 10.85 7.24 22.03
CA ARG A 199 12.21 7.76 21.87
C ARG A 199 12.64 8.68 23.00
N GLU A 200 11.71 9.49 23.52
CA GLU A 200 11.98 10.38 24.64
C GLU A 200 12.22 9.59 25.94
N ARG A 201 11.39 8.57 26.19
CA ARG A 201 11.35 7.88 27.48
C ARG A 201 12.26 6.64 27.57
N TRP A 202 12.48 5.97 26.44
CA TRP A 202 13.32 4.77 26.33
C TRP A 202 14.28 4.84 25.11
N PRO A 203 15.15 5.86 25.01
CA PRO A 203 15.98 6.14 23.84
C PRO A 203 16.90 4.97 23.42
N ASP A 204 17.38 4.18 24.39
CA ASP A 204 18.38 3.13 24.17
C ASP A 204 17.81 1.71 24.06
N GLN A 205 16.47 1.55 24.06
CA GLN A 205 15.84 0.23 24.06
C GLN A 205 15.49 -0.30 22.66
N GLY A 206 15.64 0.51 21.61
CA GLY A 206 15.34 0.09 20.24
C GLY A 206 13.88 -0.32 20.01
N ILE A 207 12.95 0.16 20.84
CA ILE A 207 11.53 -0.15 20.75
C ILE A 207 10.93 0.63 19.57
N GLY A 208 10.16 -0.06 18.74
CA GLY A 208 9.47 0.55 17.60
C GLY A 208 8.42 -0.37 16.99
N PHE A 209 7.63 0.17 16.06
CA PHE A 209 6.61 -0.62 15.36
C PHE A 209 7.23 -1.52 14.30
N VAL A 210 6.81 -2.80 14.30
CA VAL A 210 6.98 -3.68 13.14
C VAL A 210 6.03 -3.20 12.04
N ARG A 211 6.59 -2.80 10.89
CA ARG A 211 5.84 -2.23 9.77
C ARG A 211 5.46 -3.31 8.77
N LEU A 212 4.16 -3.51 8.54
CA LEU A 212 3.59 -4.60 7.74
C LEU A 212 3.16 -4.17 6.34
N GLY A 213 3.60 -3.01 5.85
CA GLY A 213 3.23 -2.49 4.52
C GLY A 213 4.43 -2.03 3.71
N LYS A 214 4.21 -1.72 2.44
CA LYS A 214 5.20 -1.09 1.55
C LYS A 214 5.75 0.17 2.25
N PRO A 215 7.07 0.44 2.26
CA PRO A 215 8.10 -0.18 1.44
C PRO A 215 8.73 -1.47 2.01
N ALA A 216 8.21 -2.05 3.10
CA ALA A 216 8.74 -3.31 3.62
C ALA A 216 8.63 -4.42 2.55
N PRO A 217 9.60 -5.35 2.46
CA PRO A 217 9.70 -6.29 1.35
C PRO A 217 8.63 -7.39 1.36
N ALA A 218 8.00 -7.65 2.51
CA ALA A 218 7.13 -8.80 2.72
C ALA A 218 6.00 -8.95 1.69
N LEU A 219 5.28 -7.86 1.35
CA LEU A 219 4.22 -7.92 0.32
C LEU A 219 4.79 -8.27 -1.06
N PHE A 220 5.94 -7.69 -1.43
CA PHE A 220 6.60 -7.97 -2.70
C PHE A 220 7.09 -9.42 -2.78
N GLU A 221 7.64 -9.95 -1.69
CA GLU A 221 8.14 -11.33 -1.62
C GLU A 221 7.00 -12.35 -1.72
N ILE A 222 5.89 -12.11 -0.99
CA ILE A 222 4.69 -12.95 -1.07
C ILE A 222 4.12 -12.90 -2.48
N ALA A 223 3.96 -11.71 -3.05
CA ALA A 223 3.43 -11.55 -4.40
C ALA A 223 4.32 -12.24 -5.44
N ARG A 224 5.64 -12.08 -5.36
CA ARG A 224 6.60 -12.74 -6.24
C ARG A 224 6.51 -14.26 -6.17
N ARG A 225 6.45 -14.82 -4.95
CA ARG A 225 6.28 -16.26 -4.74
C ARG A 225 4.97 -16.77 -5.35
N GLN A 226 3.89 -16.04 -5.19
CA GLN A 226 2.58 -16.45 -5.67
C GLN A 226 2.41 -16.29 -7.19
N LEU A 227 3.04 -15.28 -7.80
CA LEU A 227 3.00 -15.11 -9.26
C LEU A 227 3.96 -16.06 -9.99
N GLY A 228 5.07 -16.46 -9.35
CA GLY A 228 5.96 -17.48 -9.89
C GLY A 228 6.73 -17.07 -11.16
N VAL A 229 6.85 -15.76 -11.42
CA VAL A 229 7.58 -15.20 -12.57
C VAL A 229 8.83 -14.44 -12.13
N THR A 230 9.79 -14.32 -13.05
CA THR A 230 11.09 -13.71 -12.73
C THR A 230 11.11 -12.22 -13.01
N ARG A 231 10.55 -11.81 -14.15
CA ARG A 231 10.53 -10.40 -14.56
C ARG A 231 9.24 -9.73 -14.10
N LEU A 232 9.22 -9.26 -12.85
CA LEU A 232 8.10 -8.50 -12.29
C LEU A 232 8.33 -7.00 -12.42
N VAL A 233 7.21 -6.27 -12.52
CA VAL A 233 7.19 -4.81 -12.43
C VAL A 233 6.11 -4.34 -11.47
N MET A 234 6.44 -3.37 -10.61
CA MET A 234 5.50 -2.66 -9.74
C MET A 234 5.04 -1.36 -10.40
N LEU A 235 3.73 -1.17 -10.56
CA LEU A 235 3.12 0.09 -10.95
C LEU A 235 2.57 0.76 -9.68
N GLY A 236 3.11 1.91 -9.33
CA GLY A 236 2.76 2.65 -8.11
C GLY A 236 2.79 4.15 -8.33
N ASP A 237 2.19 4.90 -7.43
CA ASP A 237 2.12 6.36 -7.50
C ASP A 237 3.00 7.04 -6.43
N GLN A 238 3.49 6.28 -5.45
CA GLN A 238 4.28 6.81 -4.33
C GLN A 238 5.74 6.36 -4.36
N LEU A 239 6.67 7.32 -4.40
CA LEU A 239 8.11 7.06 -4.37
C LEU A 239 8.57 6.36 -3.09
N ALA A 240 8.04 6.77 -1.94
CA ALA A 240 8.51 6.32 -0.63
C ALA A 240 8.06 4.90 -0.27
N THR A 241 7.04 4.37 -0.93
CA THR A 241 6.40 3.09 -0.59
C THR A 241 6.50 2.12 -1.75
N ASP A 242 5.82 2.39 -2.88
CA ASP A 242 5.79 1.51 -4.05
C ASP A 242 7.16 1.37 -4.68
N ILE A 243 7.75 2.51 -5.04
CA ILE A 243 9.00 2.52 -5.81
C ILE A 243 10.16 2.08 -4.91
N ALA A 244 10.26 2.64 -3.71
CA ALA A 244 11.29 2.24 -2.75
C ALA A 244 11.20 0.75 -2.40
N GLY A 245 10.00 0.24 -2.13
CA GLY A 245 9.78 -1.15 -1.75
C GLY A 245 10.05 -2.12 -2.89
N ALA A 246 9.58 -1.84 -4.10
CA ALA A 246 9.86 -2.65 -5.27
C ALA A 246 11.36 -2.73 -5.55
N LYS A 247 12.07 -1.59 -5.54
CA LYS A 247 13.52 -1.54 -5.75
C LYS A 247 14.29 -2.32 -4.68
N ALA A 248 13.89 -2.21 -3.41
CA ALA A 248 14.49 -2.96 -2.31
C ALA A 248 14.26 -4.48 -2.47
N ALA A 249 13.12 -4.89 -3.03
CA ALA A 249 12.81 -6.28 -3.36
C ALA A 249 13.44 -6.78 -4.68
N GLY A 250 14.23 -5.95 -5.37
CA GLY A 250 14.84 -6.29 -6.67
C GLY A 250 13.84 -6.34 -7.83
N ILE A 251 12.70 -5.65 -7.69
CA ILE A 251 11.63 -5.56 -8.68
C ILE A 251 11.74 -4.19 -9.38
N ASP A 252 11.57 -4.18 -10.70
CA ASP A 252 11.51 -2.92 -11.44
C ASP A 252 10.25 -2.14 -11.08
N ALA A 253 10.36 -0.82 -11.04
CA ALA A 253 9.28 0.04 -10.56
C ALA A 253 8.93 1.12 -11.59
N VAL A 254 7.63 1.31 -11.80
CA VAL A 254 7.06 2.29 -12.71
C VAL A 254 6.28 3.29 -11.86
N LEU A 255 6.69 4.56 -11.92
CA LEU A 255 5.91 5.64 -11.32
C LEU A 255 4.78 6.01 -12.28
N VAL A 256 3.53 5.89 -11.83
CA VAL A 256 2.34 6.25 -12.61
C VAL A 256 1.95 7.70 -12.31
N GLY A 257 1.76 8.51 -13.36
CA GLY A 257 1.56 9.96 -13.29
C GLY A 257 0.24 10.45 -12.69
N THR A 258 -0.56 9.57 -12.08
CA THR A 258 -1.88 9.86 -11.51
C THR A 258 -1.85 10.24 -10.02
N GLY A 259 -0.73 10.05 -9.31
CA GLY A 259 -0.63 10.33 -7.87
C GLY A 259 0.37 11.42 -7.47
N LEU A 260 0.48 11.62 -6.15
CA LEU A 260 1.14 12.73 -5.42
C LEU A 260 2.65 12.87 -5.68
N ALA A 261 3.05 13.13 -6.92
CA ALA A 261 4.35 13.72 -7.22
C ALA A 261 4.13 15.18 -7.63
N PRO A 262 4.38 16.16 -6.74
CA PRO A 262 4.68 17.48 -7.26
C PRO A 262 5.95 17.33 -8.10
N ALA A 263 5.84 17.64 -9.39
CA ALA A 263 6.97 17.90 -10.28
C ALA A 263 7.86 19.08 -9.79
N SER A 264 7.61 19.60 -8.59
CA SER A 264 8.25 20.75 -8.00
C SER A 264 8.36 20.61 -6.49
N GLY A 265 9.31 19.78 -6.05
CA GLY A 265 10.01 19.96 -4.79
C GLY A 265 9.55 19.10 -3.62
N ARG A 266 10.38 18.10 -3.28
CA ARG A 266 11.18 18.14 -2.04
C ARG A 266 12.03 16.89 -1.88
N ALA A 267 13.24 17.15 -1.36
CA ALA A 267 14.24 16.25 -0.78
C ALA A 267 14.81 15.18 -1.71
N ALA A 268 16.14 15.05 -1.65
CA ALA A 268 16.93 14.01 -2.28
C ALA A 268 16.50 12.60 -1.82
N THR A 269 15.38 12.09 -2.33
CA THR A 269 15.12 10.66 -2.26
C THR A 269 16.06 10.02 -3.29
N ALA A 270 17.03 9.23 -2.83
CA ALA A 270 17.92 8.45 -3.70
C ALA A 270 17.16 7.39 -4.51
N VAL A 271 15.88 7.19 -4.18
CA VAL A 271 14.98 6.24 -4.83
C VAL A 271 14.51 6.79 -6.17
N ARG A 272 14.86 6.08 -7.24
CA ARG A 272 14.48 6.40 -8.60
C ARG A 272 13.66 5.26 -9.20
N PRO A 273 12.52 5.53 -9.86
CA PRO A 273 11.80 4.50 -10.58
C PRO A 273 12.63 4.01 -11.78
N THR A 274 12.38 2.79 -12.21
CA THR A 274 12.96 2.24 -13.45
C THR A 274 12.36 2.96 -14.67
N TRP A 275 11.06 3.25 -14.63
CA TRP A 275 10.35 3.97 -15.69
C TRP A 275 9.32 4.95 -15.13
N VAL A 276 8.88 5.89 -15.97
CA VAL A 276 7.71 6.73 -15.71
C VAL A 276 6.64 6.42 -16.76
N LEU A 277 5.42 6.16 -16.30
CA LEU A 277 4.25 5.96 -17.14
C LEU A 277 3.26 7.12 -16.87
N PRO A 278 3.09 8.07 -17.81
CA PRO A 278 2.27 9.26 -17.56
C PRO A 278 0.80 8.95 -17.22
N SER A 279 0.22 7.94 -17.85
CA SER A 279 -1.16 7.51 -17.66
C SER A 279 -1.32 6.04 -17.98
N LEU A 280 -2.33 5.38 -17.39
CA LEU A 280 -2.78 4.05 -17.81
C LEU A 280 -3.64 4.11 -19.08
N GLU A 281 -4.08 5.31 -19.50
CA GLU A 281 -4.77 5.48 -20.77
C GLU A 281 -3.84 5.13 -21.93
N VAL A 282 -4.30 4.23 -22.79
CA VAL A 282 -3.66 4.01 -24.08
C VAL A 282 -4.14 5.12 -25.00
N GLU A 283 -3.30 6.11 -25.28
CA GLU A 283 -3.58 7.04 -26.37
C GLU A 283 -3.79 6.23 -27.66
N SER A 284 -4.99 6.30 -28.24
CA SER A 284 -5.20 5.85 -29.61
C SER A 284 -4.33 6.73 -30.50
N SER A 285 -3.16 6.24 -30.90
CA SER A 285 -2.26 6.98 -31.77
C SER A 285 -3.01 7.45 -33.03
N PRO A 286 -2.96 8.74 -33.41
CA PRO A 286 -3.50 9.23 -34.67
C PRO A 286 -2.75 8.69 -35.91
N ALA A 287 -1.66 7.95 -35.73
CA ALA A 287 -0.69 7.69 -36.79
C ALA A 287 -1.10 6.63 -37.85
N ALA A 288 -2.33 6.11 -37.82
CA ALA A 288 -2.81 5.15 -38.82
C ALA A 288 -3.76 5.76 -39.88
N ALA A 289 -4.17 7.03 -39.76
CA ALA A 289 -5.17 7.63 -40.66
C ALA A 289 -4.58 8.35 -41.89
N ASP A 290 -3.27 8.63 -41.94
CA ASP A 290 -2.69 9.57 -42.92
C ASP A 290 -1.81 8.94 -44.02
N ARG A 291 -1.98 7.63 -44.31
CA ARG A 291 -1.31 6.97 -45.46
C ARG A 291 -2.24 6.57 -46.61
N ALA A 292 -3.48 7.06 -46.61
CA ALA A 292 -4.45 6.76 -47.66
C ALA A 292 -4.96 8.00 -48.39
N SER A 293 -4.07 8.92 -48.78
CA SER A 293 -4.38 9.91 -49.82
C SER A 293 -3.13 10.49 -50.46
N ALA A 294 -2.47 9.71 -51.30
CA ALA A 294 -1.60 10.25 -52.35
C ALA A 294 -2.36 10.11 -53.68
N PRO A 295 -2.83 11.20 -54.30
CA PRO A 295 -3.30 11.15 -55.68
C PRO A 295 -2.08 11.07 -56.60
N THR A 296 -2.08 10.07 -57.46
CA THR A 296 -1.25 9.98 -58.65
C THR A 296 -1.37 11.23 -59.51
N SER A 297 -0.22 11.77 -59.89
CA SER A 297 0.00 12.82 -60.87
C SER A 297 -0.55 12.46 -62.26
N THR A 298 -1.17 13.44 -62.91
CA THR A 298 -1.02 13.78 -64.34
C THR A 298 -1.23 15.26 -64.51
#